data_AF-A0A7K9CUZ1-F1
#
_entry.id   AF-A0A7K9CUZ1-F1
#
_cell.length_a   1.000
_cell.length_b   1.000
_cell.length_c   1.000
_cell.angle_alpha   90.00
_cell.angle_beta   90.00
_cell.angle_gamma   90.00
#
_symmetry.space_group_name_H-M   'P 1'
#
loop_
_entity.id
_entity.type
_entity.pdbx_description
1 polymer ?
#
loop_
_entity_poly.entity_id
_entity_poly.type
_entity_poly.pdbx_seq_one_letter_code
_entity_poly.pdbx_strand_id
1 'polypeptide(L)'
;MATFFGEVVVAPSRAGVDDEESAEEAREETPEDREIRRELEKKRYRARRAPRPEIEVLWTWKSTESSADEPLVCSKFIIAIGHNAAAFLSSFILDSVCWEVVGVVKLWNEWCRTSNTTNVLPTDSFCLFYRLISDPTVLLCQCSCYVAEDQQFQWLDKVFGCMQKEGLQVTILSTCPVADYKTQESTLTLPSPFLKALKTKEFKEQVCCPLLEQPNIVRDLPAA
;
A
#
# COMPACT_ATOMS: atom_id res chain seq x y z
N MET A 1 18.94 -12.35 60.15
CA MET A 1 17.48 -12.60 60.13
C MET A 1 16.81 -11.27 60.41
N ALA A 2 16.17 -10.66 59.43
CA ALA A 2 15.45 -9.39 59.57
C ALA A 2 14.15 -9.50 58.77
N THR A 3 13.06 -9.66 59.49
CA THR A 3 11.68 -9.56 58.98
C THR A 3 11.33 -8.08 58.88
N PHE A 4 11.16 -7.56 57.67
CA PHE A 4 10.50 -6.28 57.46
C PHE A 4 9.27 -6.52 56.58
N PHE A 5 8.13 -6.68 57.25
CA PHE A 5 6.81 -6.60 56.62
C PHE A 5 6.59 -5.12 56.26
N GLY A 6 6.80 -4.79 54.98
CA GLY A 6 6.36 -3.52 54.41
C GLY A 6 4.86 -3.58 54.19
N GLU A 7 4.11 -2.94 55.07
CA GLU A 7 2.68 -2.66 54.93
C GLU A 7 2.44 -1.92 53.60
N VAL A 8 1.57 -2.47 52.74
CA VAL A 8 1.13 -1.78 51.53
C VAL A 8 0.16 -0.70 51.96
N VAL A 9 0.67 0.53 52.10
CA VAL A 9 -0.18 1.71 52.27
C VAL A 9 -1.00 1.86 50.99
N VAL A 10 -2.29 1.56 51.08
CA VAL A 10 -3.26 1.87 50.03
C VAL A 10 -3.29 3.39 49.90
N ALA A 11 -2.68 3.93 48.86
CA ALA A 11 -2.83 5.33 48.52
C ALA A 11 -4.34 5.61 48.35
N PRO A 12 -4.87 6.69 48.94
CA PRO A 12 -6.27 7.04 48.72
C PRO A 12 -6.44 7.30 47.23
N SER A 13 -7.14 6.39 46.55
CA SER A 13 -7.58 6.58 45.18
C SER A 13 -8.36 7.89 45.13
N ARG A 14 -7.90 8.80 44.28
CA ARG A 14 -8.59 10.05 43.92
C ARG A 14 -9.78 9.77 42.99
N ALA A 15 -10.43 8.61 43.16
CA ALA A 15 -11.71 8.30 42.57
C ALA A 15 -12.73 8.66 43.65
N GLY A 16 -13.35 9.83 43.47
CA GLY A 16 -14.40 10.33 44.35
C GLY A 16 -15.47 9.26 44.51
N VAL A 17 -15.70 8.89 45.77
CA VAL A 17 -16.93 8.23 46.20
C VAL A 17 -17.93 9.36 46.34
N ASP A 18 -18.70 9.60 45.28
CA ASP A 18 -19.96 10.33 45.37
C ASP A 18 -21.07 9.29 45.18
N ASP A 19 -21.35 8.54 46.25
CA ASP A 19 -22.66 7.93 46.48
C ASP A 19 -23.51 8.98 47.18
N GLU A 20 -24.08 9.92 46.43
CA GLU A 20 -25.35 10.59 46.70
C GLU A 20 -25.70 11.49 45.50
N GLU A 21 -26.90 11.29 44.96
CA GLU A 21 -27.49 11.92 43.77
C GLU A 21 -26.97 11.49 42.40
N SER A 22 -27.78 10.66 41.74
CA SER A 22 -27.96 10.63 40.29
C SER A 22 -28.45 11.98 39.77
N ALA A 23 -27.68 13.04 39.96
CA ALA A 23 -27.81 14.27 39.21
C ALA A 23 -27.13 14.02 37.88
N GLU A 24 -27.93 13.64 36.89
CA GLU A 24 -27.62 13.93 35.49
C GLU A 24 -27.39 15.44 35.38
N GLU A 25 -26.18 15.92 35.69
CA GLU A 25 -25.70 17.20 35.19
C GLU A 25 -25.61 17.03 33.68
N ALA A 26 -26.74 17.29 33.03
CA ALA A 26 -26.76 17.84 31.69
C ALA A 26 -25.88 19.09 31.73
N ARG A 27 -24.55 18.92 31.61
CA ARG A 27 -23.61 20.01 31.38
C ARG A 27 -24.23 20.84 30.27
N GLU A 28 -24.63 22.07 30.59
CA GLU A 28 -25.21 22.96 29.61
C GLU A 28 -24.24 23.03 28.44
N GLU A 29 -24.68 22.56 27.28
CA GLU A 29 -23.87 22.60 26.07
C GLU A 29 -23.45 24.03 25.83
N THR A 30 -22.14 24.27 25.86
CA THR A 30 -21.63 25.59 25.54
C THR A 30 -22.01 25.94 24.11
N PRO A 31 -22.16 27.23 23.77
CA PRO A 31 -22.42 27.63 22.39
C PRO A 31 -21.35 27.12 21.42
N GLU A 32 -20.12 26.90 21.89
CA GLU A 32 -19.02 26.30 21.12
C GLU A 32 -19.25 24.80 20.85
N ASP A 33 -19.71 24.03 21.83
CA ASP A 33 -20.02 22.60 21.67
C ASP A 33 -21.12 22.37 20.62
N ARG A 34 -22.12 23.26 20.58
CA ARG A 34 -23.20 23.22 19.58
C ARG A 34 -22.67 23.47 18.17
N GLU A 35 -21.71 24.38 18.02
CA GLU A 35 -21.11 24.68 16.73
C GLU A 35 -20.21 23.53 16.25
N ILE A 36 -19.41 22.94 17.14
CA ILE A 36 -18.58 21.77 16.85
C ILE A 36 -19.45 20.59 16.36
N ARG A 37 -20.60 20.34 16.99
CA ARG A 37 -21.52 19.29 16.53
C ARG A 37 -22.10 19.56 15.16
N ARG A 38 -22.54 20.80 14.89
CA ARG A 38 -23.02 21.17 13.56
C ARG A 38 -21.95 20.99 12.50
N GLU A 39 -20.71 21.37 12.79
CA GLU A 39 -19.58 21.14 11.88
C GLU A 39 -19.33 19.65 11.66
N LEU A 40 -19.34 18.83 12.71
CA LEU A 40 -19.15 17.39 12.63
C LEU A 40 -20.27 16.72 11.84
N GLU A 41 -21.52 17.12 12.04
CA GLU A 41 -22.66 16.65 11.25
C GLU A 41 -22.56 17.07 9.79
N LYS A 42 -22.16 18.32 9.51
CA LYS A 42 -21.87 18.77 8.14
C LYS A 42 -20.74 17.97 7.50
N LYS A 43 -19.65 17.71 8.24
CA LYS A 43 -18.52 16.90 7.78
C LYS A 43 -18.95 15.46 7.51
N ARG A 44 -19.73 14.85 8.41
CA ARG A 44 -20.31 13.49 8.23
C ARG A 44 -21.26 13.43 7.05
N TYR A 45 -22.12 14.43 6.88
CA TYR A 45 -23.02 14.52 5.74
C TYR A 45 -22.25 14.65 4.42
N ARG A 46 -21.24 15.51 4.39
CA ARG A 46 -20.34 15.67 3.24
C ARG A 46 -19.57 14.38 2.96
N ALA A 47 -19.06 13.69 3.98
CA ALA A 47 -18.36 12.41 3.83
C ALA A 47 -19.28 11.30 3.32
N ARG A 48 -20.55 11.25 3.76
CA ARG A 48 -21.53 10.28 3.25
C ARG A 48 -21.96 10.55 1.81
N ARG A 49 -21.93 11.82 1.38
CA ARG A 49 -22.27 12.23 0.02
C ARG A 49 -21.06 12.30 -0.92
N ALA A 50 -19.86 12.32 -0.37
CA ALA A 50 -18.65 12.23 -1.17
C ALA A 50 -18.65 10.87 -1.89
N PRO A 51 -18.31 10.82 -3.19
CA PRO A 51 -18.02 9.57 -3.86
C PRO A 51 -17.01 8.79 -3.02
N ARG A 52 -17.17 7.47 -2.93
CA ARG A 52 -16.12 6.65 -2.29
C ARG A 52 -14.81 6.88 -3.04
N PRO A 53 -13.67 6.89 -2.34
CA PRO A 53 -12.36 6.82 -2.98
C PRO A 53 -12.36 5.62 -3.92
N GLU A 54 -12.36 5.85 -5.23
CA GLU A 54 -12.29 4.76 -6.20
C GLU A 54 -10.98 4.85 -6.97
N ILE A 55 -10.28 3.73 -7.05
CA ILE A 55 -9.09 3.60 -7.86
C ILE A 55 -9.50 3.57 -9.33
N GLU A 56 -9.01 4.48 -10.15
CA GLU A 56 -9.30 4.49 -11.59
C GLU A 56 -8.16 3.81 -12.33
N VAL A 57 -8.48 2.83 -13.19
CA VAL A 57 -7.49 2.14 -14.02
C VAL A 57 -7.78 2.48 -15.48
N LEU A 58 -6.83 3.15 -16.12
CA LEU A 58 -6.92 3.62 -17.49
C LEU A 58 -5.94 2.80 -18.34
N TRP A 59 -6.45 1.99 -19.25
CA TRP A 59 -5.65 1.23 -20.21
C TRP A 59 -5.70 1.92 -21.59
N THR A 60 -4.55 2.17 -22.22
CA THR A 60 -4.46 2.93 -23.48
C THR A 60 -5.01 2.17 -24.68
N TRP A 61 -5.08 0.84 -24.64
CA TRP A 61 -5.61 0.02 -25.73
C TRP A 61 -7.14 -0.11 -25.74
N LYS A 62 -7.83 0.22 -24.63
CA LYS A 62 -9.31 0.16 -24.54
C LYS A 62 -10.01 1.36 -25.18
N SER A 63 -9.28 2.26 -25.86
CA SER A 63 -9.80 3.51 -26.44
C SER A 63 -10.37 3.38 -27.86
N THR A 64 -10.41 2.19 -28.46
CA THR A 64 -10.98 1.98 -29.80
C THR A 64 -12.13 1.00 -29.71
N GLU A 65 -13.29 1.40 -30.23
CA GLU A 65 -14.58 0.71 -30.27
C GLU A 65 -14.49 -0.75 -30.74
N SER A 66 -14.12 -1.68 -29.87
CA SER A 66 -14.33 -3.11 -30.11
C SER A 66 -14.43 -3.90 -28.80
N SER A 67 -15.62 -4.44 -28.59
CA SER A 67 -15.94 -5.73 -27.94
C SER A 67 -15.22 -6.14 -26.65
N ALA A 68 -16.00 -6.12 -25.57
CA ALA A 68 -16.06 -7.10 -24.48
C ALA A 68 -14.74 -7.56 -23.83
N ASP A 69 -14.53 -7.11 -22.58
CA ASP A 69 -14.08 -7.88 -21.40
C ASP A 69 -13.01 -8.99 -21.55
N GLU A 70 -12.25 -9.05 -22.64
CA GLU A 70 -11.24 -10.07 -22.83
C GLU A 70 -10.05 -9.77 -21.90
N PRO A 71 -9.66 -10.75 -21.07
CA PRO A 71 -8.55 -10.58 -20.16
C PRO A 71 -7.24 -10.46 -20.96
N LEU A 72 -6.37 -9.56 -20.53
CA LEU A 72 -5.01 -9.39 -21.05
C LEU A 72 -4.26 -10.72 -20.93
N VAL A 73 -3.80 -11.24 -22.06
CA VAL A 73 -2.88 -12.40 -22.07
C VAL A 73 -1.54 -11.94 -21.52
N CYS A 74 -1.24 -12.35 -20.29
CA CYS A 74 0.00 -12.01 -19.61
C CYS A 74 0.67 -13.28 -19.09
N SER A 75 1.93 -13.49 -19.46
CA SER A 75 2.74 -14.61 -19.00
C SER A 75 3.59 -14.22 -17.79
N LYS A 76 4.17 -13.02 -17.82
CA LYS A 76 5.03 -12.48 -16.77
C LYS A 76 4.60 -11.08 -16.41
N PHE A 77 4.27 -10.89 -15.14
CA PHE A 77 3.92 -9.59 -14.59
C PHE A 77 4.88 -9.22 -13.47
N ILE A 78 5.63 -8.14 -13.65
CA ILE A 78 6.62 -7.67 -12.68
C ILE A 78 6.13 -6.36 -12.09
N ILE A 79 6.02 -6.31 -10.77
CA ILE A 79 5.52 -5.14 -10.04
C ILE A 79 6.65 -4.58 -9.18
N ALA A 80 7.07 -3.36 -9.44
CA ALA A 80 8.02 -2.63 -8.61
C ALA A 80 7.27 -1.69 -7.67
N ILE A 81 7.37 -1.94 -6.37
CA ILE A 81 6.64 -1.23 -5.33
C ILE A 81 7.60 -0.44 -4.46
N GLY A 82 7.29 0.84 -4.28
CA GLY A 82 8.10 1.79 -3.53
C GLY A 82 9.17 2.46 -4.39
N HIS A 83 9.74 3.55 -3.86
CA HIS A 83 10.59 4.45 -4.63
C HIS A 83 11.84 3.78 -5.20
N ASN A 84 12.54 2.97 -4.40
CA ASN A 84 13.79 2.33 -4.81
C ASN A 84 13.58 1.24 -5.88
N ALA A 85 12.57 0.38 -5.69
CA ALA A 85 12.24 -0.64 -6.69
C ALA A 85 11.74 0.00 -7.99
N ALA A 86 10.90 1.04 -7.87
CA ALA A 86 10.42 1.80 -9.02
C ALA A 86 11.59 2.47 -9.78
N ALA A 87 12.55 3.07 -9.08
CA ALA A 87 13.72 3.69 -9.69
C ALA A 87 14.61 2.67 -10.42
N PHE A 88 14.84 1.49 -9.82
CA PHE A 88 15.54 0.39 -10.47
C PHE A 88 14.87 -0.04 -11.78
N LEU A 89 13.54 -0.16 -11.75
CA LEU A 89 12.76 -0.51 -12.94
C LEU A 89 12.77 0.62 -13.98
N SER A 90 12.71 1.89 -13.56
CA SER A 90 12.86 3.04 -14.46
C SER A 90 14.22 3.05 -15.16
N SER A 91 15.32 2.79 -14.45
CA SER A 91 16.63 2.72 -15.11
C SER A 91 16.71 1.60 -16.13
N PHE A 92 16.09 0.44 -15.84
CA PHE A 92 16.04 -0.68 -16.77
C PHE A 92 15.20 -0.38 -18.02
N ILE A 93 14.06 0.29 -17.87
CA ILE A 93 13.23 0.75 -18.99
C ILE A 93 13.99 1.73 -19.89
N LEU A 94 14.67 2.70 -19.27
CA LEU A 94 15.43 3.73 -19.99
C LEU A 94 16.60 3.15 -20.77
N ASP A 95 17.27 2.12 -20.24
CA ASP A 95 18.38 1.45 -20.91
C ASP A 95 17.92 0.60 -22.11
N SER A 96 16.77 -0.08 -21.98
CA SER A 96 16.35 -1.08 -22.96
C SER A 96 15.50 -0.55 -24.12
N VAL A 97 14.86 0.63 -24.02
CA VAL A 97 14.05 1.30 -25.08
C VAL A 97 12.97 0.40 -25.72
N CYS A 98 12.70 -0.78 -25.15
CA CYS A 98 11.77 -1.78 -25.68
C CYS A 98 10.41 -1.74 -25.00
N TRP A 99 10.08 -0.66 -24.29
CA TRP A 99 8.89 -0.59 -23.44
C TRP A 99 7.96 0.54 -23.85
N GLU A 100 6.68 0.24 -23.92
CA GLU A 100 5.61 1.21 -24.19
C GLU A 100 4.66 1.33 -23.01
N VAL A 101 4.13 2.53 -22.75
CA VAL A 101 3.16 2.76 -21.68
C VAL A 101 1.78 2.29 -22.14
N VAL A 102 1.23 1.28 -21.47
CA VAL A 102 -0.06 0.66 -21.81
C VAL A 102 -1.18 1.00 -20.83
N GLY A 103 -0.85 1.56 -19.68
CA GLY A 103 -1.87 1.93 -18.71
C GLY A 103 -1.36 2.75 -17.55
N VAL A 104 -2.30 3.36 -16.85
CA VAL A 104 -2.09 4.19 -15.66
C VAL A 104 -3.16 3.83 -14.65
N VAL A 105 -2.76 3.59 -13.40
CA VAL A 105 -3.68 3.52 -12.27
C VAL A 105 -3.59 4.83 -11.51
N LYS A 106 -4.71 5.53 -11.36
CA LYS A 106 -4.84 6.71 -10.53
C LYS A 106 -5.41 6.31 -9.18
N LEU A 107 -4.62 6.51 -8.12
CA LEU A 107 -5.07 6.30 -6.76
C LEU A 107 -5.83 7.53 -6.28
N TRP A 108 -6.89 7.29 -5.50
CA TRP A 108 -7.57 8.35 -4.76
C TRP A 108 -7.00 8.38 -3.35
N ASN A 109 -5.99 9.20 -3.10
CA ASN A 109 -5.50 9.41 -1.74
C ASN A 109 -5.75 10.87 -1.32
N GLU A 110 -5.94 11.09 -0.02
CA GLU A 110 -6.10 12.45 0.53
C GLU A 110 -4.80 13.28 0.38
N TRP A 111 -3.67 12.59 0.20
CA TRP A 111 -2.34 13.17 -0.03
C TRP A 111 -2.14 13.76 -1.44
N CYS A 112 -2.96 13.42 -2.45
CA CYS A 112 -2.78 13.88 -3.84
C CYS A 112 -3.99 14.69 -4.37
N ARG A 113 -4.61 15.48 -3.50
CA ARG A 113 -5.61 16.50 -3.89
C ARG A 113 -5.06 17.63 -4.78
N THR A 114 -3.77 17.64 -5.07
CA THR A 114 -3.07 18.61 -5.92
C THR A 114 -2.33 17.80 -6.98
N SER A 115 -2.85 17.56 -8.17
CA SER A 115 -2.50 18.36 -9.37
C SER A 115 -3.26 17.82 -10.61
N ASN A 116 -4.36 18.46 -11.01
CA ASN A 116 -4.95 18.28 -12.36
C ASN A 116 -4.21 19.13 -13.41
N THR A 117 -2.87 19.19 -13.35
CA THR A 117 -2.05 20.01 -14.24
C THR A 117 -1.18 19.12 -15.12
N THR A 118 -1.32 19.31 -16.43
CA THR A 118 -0.72 18.59 -17.56
C THR A 118 0.81 18.68 -17.67
N ASN A 119 1.55 18.72 -16.56
CA ASN A 119 3.01 18.66 -16.55
C ASN A 119 3.45 17.58 -15.57
N VAL A 120 3.75 16.40 -16.13
CA VAL A 120 4.16 15.17 -15.45
C VAL A 120 5.43 15.42 -14.65
N LEU A 121 5.31 15.47 -13.33
CA LEU A 121 6.41 15.17 -12.42
C LEU A 121 6.22 13.73 -11.90
N PRO A 122 7.27 12.91 -11.74
CA PRO A 122 7.16 11.48 -11.39
C PRO A 122 6.67 11.19 -9.95
N THR A 123 6.13 12.18 -9.25
CA THR A 123 5.75 12.12 -7.83
C THR A 123 4.23 12.10 -7.63
N ASP A 124 3.45 12.20 -8.70
CA ASP A 124 1.99 12.14 -8.61
C ASP A 124 1.52 10.68 -8.37
N SER A 125 0.37 10.51 -7.71
CA SER A 125 -0.23 9.25 -7.23
C SER A 125 -0.69 8.29 -8.32
N PHE A 126 0.23 7.92 -9.19
CA PHE A 126 -0.03 7.04 -10.32
C PHE A 126 0.84 5.80 -10.25
N CYS A 127 0.28 4.68 -10.68
CA CYS A 127 1.07 3.50 -11.07
C CYS A 127 1.11 3.47 -12.60
N LEU A 128 2.29 3.28 -13.19
CA LEU A 128 2.46 3.19 -14.63
C LEU A 128 2.63 1.73 -15.05
N PHE A 129 1.96 1.34 -16.12
CA PHE A 129 2.05 0.01 -16.72
C PHE A 129 2.79 0.11 -18.04
N TYR A 130 3.81 -0.73 -18.18
CA TYR A 130 4.60 -0.84 -19.39
C TYR A 130 4.46 -2.23 -19.99
N ARG A 131 4.42 -2.30 -21.31
CA ARG A 131 4.43 -3.55 -22.08
C ARG A 131 5.70 -3.64 -22.89
N LEU A 132 6.26 -4.84 -22.96
CA LEU A 132 7.43 -5.11 -23.80
C LEU A 132 6.99 -5.16 -25.27
N ILE A 133 7.67 -4.40 -26.13
CA ILE A 133 7.37 -4.31 -27.57
C ILE A 133 7.67 -5.64 -28.27
N SER A 134 8.75 -6.32 -27.87
CA SER A 134 9.17 -7.60 -28.47
C SER A 134 8.29 -8.78 -28.06
N ASP A 135 7.68 -8.73 -26.88
CA ASP A 135 6.80 -9.77 -26.35
C ASP A 135 5.64 -9.13 -25.56
N PRO A 136 4.44 -9.02 -26.15
CA PRO A 136 3.32 -8.32 -25.53
C PRO A 136 2.75 -9.04 -24.30
N THR A 137 3.21 -10.26 -23.99
CA THR A 137 2.78 -11.02 -22.80
C THR A 137 3.52 -10.60 -21.52
N VAL A 138 4.57 -9.80 -21.64
CA VAL A 138 5.37 -9.31 -20.49
C VAL A 138 4.94 -7.90 -20.12
N LEU A 139 4.53 -7.73 -18.87
CA LEU A 139 4.08 -6.46 -18.31
C LEU A 139 4.93 -6.04 -17.11
N LEU A 140 5.23 -4.75 -17.03
CA LEU A 140 5.84 -4.11 -15.86
C LEU A 140 4.84 -3.15 -15.24
N CYS A 141 4.78 -3.11 -13.91
CA CYS A 141 4.06 -2.09 -13.16
C CYS A 141 5.04 -1.33 -12.27
N GLN A 142 5.09 -0.02 -12.44
CA GLN A 142 5.83 0.89 -11.58
C GLN A 142 4.85 1.53 -10.59
N CYS A 143 4.94 1.17 -9.32
CA CYS A 143 4.15 1.75 -8.23
C CYS A 143 5.07 2.56 -7.31
N SER A 144 5.26 3.84 -7.62
CA SER A 144 6.02 4.78 -6.78
C SER A 144 5.19 5.39 -5.65
N CYS A 145 3.86 5.27 -5.73
CA CYS A 145 2.91 5.85 -4.78
C CYS A 145 2.54 4.88 -3.66
N TYR A 146 2.12 5.44 -2.53
CA TYR A 146 1.58 4.69 -1.40
C TYR A 146 0.13 4.31 -1.66
N VAL A 147 -0.17 3.01 -1.60
CA VAL A 147 -1.54 2.46 -1.66
C VAL A 147 -2.00 2.16 -0.24
N ALA A 148 -3.03 2.88 0.21
CA ALA A 148 -3.61 2.70 1.55
C ALA A 148 -4.20 1.28 1.71
N GLU A 149 -4.17 0.75 2.93
CA GLU A 149 -4.60 -0.63 3.24
C GLU A 149 -6.04 -0.94 2.78
N ASP A 150 -6.95 0.03 2.91
CA ASP A 150 -8.34 -0.08 2.48
C ASP A 150 -8.52 -0.08 0.94
N GLN A 151 -7.50 0.38 0.21
CA GLN A 151 -7.47 0.44 -1.24
C GLN A 151 -6.67 -0.70 -1.89
N GLN A 152 -5.83 -1.42 -1.15
CA GLN A 152 -4.97 -2.49 -1.68
C GLN A 152 -5.79 -3.57 -2.39
N PHE A 153 -6.88 -4.04 -1.77
CA PHE A 153 -7.75 -5.03 -2.39
C PHE A 153 -8.40 -4.51 -3.68
N GLN A 154 -8.90 -3.27 -3.67
CA GLN A 154 -9.52 -2.68 -4.87
C GLN A 154 -8.48 -2.49 -5.98
N TRP A 155 -7.24 -2.16 -5.64
CA TRP A 155 -6.14 -2.05 -6.60
C TRP A 155 -5.88 -3.40 -7.26
N LEU A 156 -5.72 -4.45 -6.45
CA LEU A 156 -5.49 -5.81 -6.94
C LEU A 156 -6.62 -6.29 -7.83
N ASP A 157 -7.87 -6.12 -7.39
CA ASP A 157 -9.03 -6.58 -8.14
C ASP A 157 -9.15 -5.90 -9.50
N LYS A 158 -8.89 -4.58 -9.57
CA LYS A 158 -8.93 -3.86 -10.86
C LYS A 158 -7.75 -4.19 -11.77
N VAL A 159 -6.55 -4.36 -11.22
CA VAL A 159 -5.33 -4.67 -12.00
C VAL A 159 -5.36 -6.11 -12.50
N PHE A 160 -5.54 -7.08 -11.59
CA PHE A 160 -5.58 -8.50 -11.93
C PHE A 160 -6.89 -8.94 -12.58
N GLY A 161 -8.00 -8.22 -12.36
CA GLY A 161 -9.27 -8.47 -13.06
C GLY A 161 -9.17 -8.23 -14.56
N CYS A 162 -8.22 -7.40 -15.00
CA CYS A 162 -7.95 -7.19 -16.42
C CYS A 162 -7.00 -8.24 -17.02
N MET A 163 -6.48 -9.22 -16.27
CA MET A 163 -5.42 -10.14 -16.72
C MET A 163 -5.87 -11.61 -16.68
N GLN A 164 -5.37 -12.40 -17.61
CA GLN A 164 -5.55 -13.86 -17.58
C GLN A 164 -4.67 -14.44 -16.47
N LYS A 165 -5.28 -15.26 -15.59
CA LYS A 165 -4.61 -15.83 -14.41
C LYS A 165 -3.92 -17.16 -14.71
N GLU A 166 -4.27 -17.81 -15.81
CA GLU A 166 -3.72 -19.11 -16.20
C GLU A 166 -2.26 -18.97 -16.65
N GLY A 167 -1.34 -19.61 -15.94
CA GLY A 167 0.09 -19.57 -16.27
C GLY A 167 0.80 -18.25 -15.97
N LEU A 168 0.13 -17.30 -15.29
CA LEU A 168 0.69 -16.00 -14.94
C LEU A 168 1.76 -16.11 -13.84
N GLN A 169 2.98 -15.69 -14.15
CA GLN A 169 4.06 -15.54 -13.18
C GLN A 169 4.11 -14.09 -12.68
N VAL A 170 3.80 -13.88 -11.40
CA VAL A 170 3.90 -12.56 -10.77
C VAL A 170 5.21 -12.45 -10.00
N THR A 171 6.00 -11.42 -10.29
CA THR A 171 7.24 -11.10 -9.57
C THR A 171 7.09 -9.73 -8.91
N ILE A 172 7.25 -9.68 -7.59
CA ILE A 172 7.14 -8.44 -6.82
C ILE A 172 8.53 -7.99 -6.40
N LEU A 173 8.91 -6.79 -6.81
CA LEU A 173 10.12 -6.10 -6.37
C LEU A 173 9.72 -5.09 -5.30
N SER A 174 10.23 -5.28 -4.09
CA SER A 174 10.03 -4.37 -2.96
C SER A 174 11.34 -4.15 -2.24
N THR A 175 11.42 -3.07 -1.48
CA THR A 175 12.61 -2.72 -0.70
C THR A 175 12.25 -2.52 0.76
N CYS A 176 13.12 -3.00 1.65
CA CYS A 176 13.03 -2.81 3.08
C CYS A 176 14.35 -2.20 3.59
N PRO A 177 14.33 -1.24 4.52
CA PRO A 177 15.56 -0.76 5.15
C PRO A 177 16.34 -1.91 5.80
N VAL A 178 17.67 -1.92 5.61
CA VAL A 178 18.54 -2.94 6.23
C VAL A 178 18.48 -2.90 7.76
N ALA A 179 18.18 -1.73 8.34
CA ALA A 179 17.99 -1.57 9.79
C ALA A 179 16.80 -2.38 10.34
N ASP A 180 15.79 -2.66 9.50
CA ASP A 180 14.62 -3.44 9.88
C ASP A 180 14.81 -4.94 9.64
N TYR A 181 15.88 -5.32 8.93
CA TYR A 181 16.20 -6.71 8.65
C TYR A 181 16.76 -7.41 9.88
N LYS A 182 16.04 -8.44 10.35
CA LYS A 182 16.39 -9.24 11.52
C LYS A 182 17.15 -10.48 11.08
N THR A 183 18.42 -10.56 11.47
CA THR A 183 19.29 -11.71 11.23
C THR A 183 20.17 -11.99 12.45
N GLN A 184 20.71 -13.20 12.53
CA GLN A 184 21.69 -13.57 13.57
C GLN A 184 23.09 -13.01 13.26
N GLU A 185 23.36 -12.73 11.99
CA GLU A 185 24.62 -12.14 11.53
C GLU A 185 24.62 -10.61 11.69
N SER A 186 25.78 -9.98 11.61
CA SER A 186 25.83 -8.52 11.62
C SER A 186 25.31 -7.96 10.28
N THR A 187 24.47 -6.93 10.33
CA THR A 187 24.02 -6.23 9.12
C THR A 187 25.18 -5.58 8.34
N LEU A 188 26.33 -5.35 9.00
CA LEU A 188 27.54 -4.80 8.39
C LEU A 188 28.33 -5.83 7.56
N THR A 189 28.11 -7.12 7.77
CA THR A 189 28.81 -8.20 7.04
C THR A 189 28.00 -8.73 5.86
N LEU A 190 26.84 -8.14 5.57
CA LEU A 190 25.97 -8.57 4.50
C LEU A 190 26.64 -8.32 3.12
N PRO A 191 26.60 -9.30 2.21
CA PRO A 191 27.18 -9.14 0.88
C PRO A 191 26.38 -8.14 0.04
N SER A 192 27.07 -7.38 -0.80
CA SER A 192 26.46 -6.50 -1.80
C SER A 192 26.55 -7.15 -3.19
N PRO A 193 25.45 -7.24 -3.97
CA PRO A 193 24.11 -6.75 -3.66
C PRO A 193 23.35 -7.65 -2.67
N PHE A 194 22.66 -7.03 -1.71
CA PHE A 194 21.87 -7.74 -0.71
C PHE A 194 20.43 -7.96 -1.20
N LEU A 195 20.12 -9.19 -1.59
CA LEU A 195 18.80 -9.60 -2.08
C LEU A 195 18.30 -10.83 -1.35
N LYS A 196 17.02 -10.82 -1.01
CA LYS A 196 16.31 -11.95 -0.41
C LYS A 196 15.02 -12.21 -1.18
N ALA A 197 14.65 -13.48 -1.32
CA ALA A 197 13.43 -13.89 -2.02
C ALA A 197 12.40 -14.50 -1.06
N LEU A 198 11.14 -14.25 -1.38
CA LEU A 198 10.01 -15.05 -0.94
C LEU A 198 9.42 -15.77 -2.14
N LYS A 199 8.92 -16.99 -1.92
CA LYS A 199 8.24 -17.75 -2.97
C LYS A 199 6.99 -18.41 -2.44
N THR A 200 6.01 -18.57 -3.31
CA THR A 200 4.80 -19.34 -3.03
C THR A 200 5.07 -20.84 -3.25
N LYS A 201 4.14 -21.69 -2.79
CA LYS A 201 4.20 -23.15 -3.03
C LYS A 201 4.02 -23.49 -4.51
N GLU A 202 3.32 -22.64 -5.25
CA GLU A 202 3.06 -22.76 -6.69
C GLU A 202 4.30 -22.45 -7.54
N PHE A 203 5.29 -21.74 -6.97
CA PHE A 203 6.51 -21.37 -7.69
C PHE A 203 7.46 -22.56 -7.85
N LYS A 204 7.61 -23.02 -9.10
CA LYS A 204 8.39 -24.22 -9.47
C LYS A 204 9.80 -23.92 -10.00
N GLU A 205 10.11 -22.66 -10.28
CA GLU A 205 11.40 -22.26 -10.86
C GLU A 205 12.51 -22.15 -9.80
N GLN A 206 13.75 -22.01 -10.26
CA GLN A 206 14.91 -21.82 -9.40
C GLN A 206 14.94 -20.38 -8.87
N VAL A 207 15.08 -20.24 -7.56
CA VAL A 207 15.20 -18.92 -6.92
C VAL A 207 16.63 -18.40 -7.11
N CYS A 208 16.77 -17.17 -7.60
CA CYS A 208 18.06 -16.55 -7.92
C CYS A 208 18.81 -16.00 -6.68
N CYS A 209 18.15 -15.89 -5.53
CA CYS A 209 18.73 -15.33 -4.31
C CYS A 209 18.30 -16.12 -3.07
N PRO A 210 19.02 -15.99 -1.93
CA PRO A 210 18.67 -16.68 -0.70
C PRO A 210 17.26 -16.34 -0.22
N LEU A 211 16.57 -17.29 0.41
CA LEU A 211 15.23 -17.06 0.94
C LEU A 211 15.27 -16.10 2.13
N LEU A 212 14.20 -15.33 2.29
CA LEU A 212 14.00 -14.45 3.43
C LEU A 212 13.79 -15.28 4.70
N GLU A 213 14.60 -15.02 5.73
CA GLU A 213 14.55 -15.74 6.99
C GLU A 213 13.50 -15.17 7.95
N GLN A 214 12.94 -16.02 8.81
CA GLN A 214 12.06 -15.57 9.90
C GLN A 214 12.87 -14.79 10.95
N PRO A 215 12.32 -13.74 11.58
CA PRO A 215 10.91 -13.30 11.56
C PRO A 215 10.63 -12.15 10.57
N ASN A 216 11.42 -12.01 9.51
CA ASN A 216 11.20 -10.96 8.52
C ASN A 216 9.93 -11.25 7.71
N ILE A 217 9.08 -10.23 7.56
CA ILE A 217 7.83 -10.32 6.81
C ILE A 217 7.74 -9.15 5.83
N VAL A 218 7.05 -9.39 4.72
CA VAL A 218 6.64 -8.35 3.79
C VAL A 218 5.27 -7.84 4.23
N ARG A 219 5.03 -6.54 4.07
CA ARG A 219 3.81 -5.83 4.47
C ARG A 219 3.24 -5.03 3.32
N ASP A 220 2.04 -4.50 3.50
CA ASP A 220 1.34 -3.61 2.57
C ASP A 220 1.06 -4.26 1.20
N LEU A 221 0.98 -3.44 0.16
CA LEU A 221 0.69 -3.86 -1.22
C LEU A 221 1.56 -5.04 -1.71
N PRO A 222 2.87 -5.15 -1.42
CA PRO A 222 3.65 -6.33 -1.79
C PRO A 222 3.22 -7.65 -1.12
N ALA A 223 2.47 -7.59 -0.01
CA ALA A 223 1.95 -8.75 0.72
C ALA A 223 0.46 -9.04 0.48
N ALA A 224 -0.26 -8.08 -0.12
CA ALA A 224 -1.67 -8.19 -0.47
C ALA A 224 -1.87 -9.08 -1.71
#